data_AF-X0YU47-F1
#
_entry.id   AF-X0YU47-F1
#
_cell.length_a   1.000
_cell.length_b   1.000
_cell.length_c   1.000
_cell.angle_alpha   90.00
_cell.angle_beta   90.00
_cell.angle_gamma   90.00
#
_symmetry.space_group_name_H-M   'P 1'
#
loop_
_entity.id
_entity.type
_entity.pdbx_description
1 polymer ?
#
loop_
_entity_poly.entity_id
_entity_poly.type
_entity_poly.pdbx_seq_one_letter_code
_entity_poly.pdbx_strand_id
1 'polypeptide(L)'
;ELNRMVKFKYVHDEEDYSLHTYKIASNGFEYGTKELPGSSAIIGSNQITNLVGVEEIVAEPFAPTIIKPIQEVFPNFIIPVIYGSQGNNTFNSIDNAPRILYNNGRVNGNYDVPGQNGVPGGIKPDYLLFSHFNPSIPADDTSYDYNFGSCQLFPNVAPVTQPVNNLYNIYHAPYYNELYDVNTRIMTCKVYLNAADINTFDFRDKVMIKNKVYRVNKIDYKPNALSTVEFILLP
;
A
#
# COMPACT_ATOMS: atom_id res chain seq x y z
N GLU A 1 21.41 5.04 -5.60
CA GLU A 1 22.01 4.50 -4.37
C GLU A 1 20.88 4.05 -3.45
N LEU A 2 21.14 3.09 -2.55
CA LEU A 2 20.11 2.60 -1.64
C LEU A 2 19.89 3.57 -0.48
N ASN A 3 18.64 3.77 -0.12
CA ASN A 3 18.25 4.66 0.97
C ASN A 3 18.14 3.89 2.28
N ARG A 4 18.48 4.55 3.39
CA ARG A 4 18.34 3.96 4.74
C ARG A 4 16.88 3.65 5.07
N MET A 5 15.96 4.46 4.55
CA MET A 5 14.54 4.28 4.75
C MET A 5 13.83 4.36 3.40
N VAL A 6 12.92 3.43 3.15
CA VAL A 6 12.00 3.50 2.01
C VAL A 6 10.58 3.50 2.55
N LYS A 7 9.79 4.49 2.16
CA LYS A 7 8.41 4.66 2.59
C LYS A 7 7.47 4.57 1.40
N PHE A 8 6.64 3.54 1.38
CA PHE A 8 5.52 3.42 0.45
C PHE A 8 4.31 4.12 1.05
N LYS A 9 3.75 5.07 0.31
CA LYS A 9 2.65 5.89 0.78
C LYS A 9 1.71 6.29 -0.34
N TYR A 10 0.62 6.90 0.07
CA TYR A 10 -0.38 7.52 -0.78
C TYR A 10 -0.24 9.04 -0.73
N VAL A 11 -0.96 9.73 -1.62
CA VAL A 11 -1.18 11.17 -1.47
C VAL A 11 -1.92 11.40 -0.16
N HIS A 12 -1.47 12.41 0.60
CA HIS A 12 -2.18 12.82 1.81
C HIS A 12 -3.26 13.81 1.43
N ASP A 13 -4.51 13.43 1.67
CA ASP A 13 -5.68 14.30 1.46
C ASP A 13 -5.88 15.16 2.71
N GLU A 14 -5.38 16.40 2.67
CA GLU A 14 -5.32 17.30 3.83
C GLU A 14 -6.71 17.71 4.36
N GLU A 15 -7.74 17.68 3.50
CA GLU A 15 -9.11 18.01 3.88
C GLU A 15 -9.85 16.82 4.53
N ASP A 16 -9.31 15.59 4.41
CA ASP A 16 -9.89 14.39 4.98
C ASP A 16 -9.68 14.34 6.50
N TYR A 17 -10.74 14.70 7.22
CA TYR A 17 -10.74 14.78 8.67
C TYR A 17 -10.36 13.45 9.33
N SER A 18 -10.82 12.33 8.78
CA SER A 18 -10.56 11.01 9.36
C SER A 18 -9.09 10.65 9.24
N LEU A 19 -8.48 10.88 8.08
CA LEU A 19 -7.05 10.63 7.86
C LEU A 19 -6.18 11.52 8.75
N HIS A 20 -6.51 12.80 8.85
CA HIS A 20 -5.78 13.75 9.69
C HIS A 20 -5.85 13.33 11.17
N THR A 21 -7.05 13.01 11.67
CA THR A 21 -7.27 12.57 13.05
C THR A 21 -6.51 11.28 13.35
N TYR A 22 -6.54 10.31 12.43
CA TYR A 22 -5.78 9.07 12.57
C TYR A 22 -4.30 9.36 12.69
N LYS A 23 -3.72 10.16 11.77
CA LYS A 23 -2.30 10.49 11.76
C LYS A 23 -1.83 11.10 13.08
N ILE A 24 -2.62 12.01 13.67
CA ILE A 24 -2.32 12.59 14.99
C ILE A 24 -2.36 11.51 16.07
N ALA A 25 -3.43 10.70 16.11
CA ALA A 25 -3.62 9.65 17.11
C ALA A 25 -2.54 8.56 17.04
N SER A 26 -1.99 8.30 15.86
CA SER A 26 -0.94 7.31 15.61
C SER A 26 0.47 7.92 15.59
N ASN A 27 0.70 9.02 16.31
CA ASN A 27 2.00 9.68 16.45
C ASN A 27 2.70 10.00 15.10
N GLY A 28 1.93 10.45 14.11
CA GLY A 28 2.41 10.82 12.79
C GLY A 28 2.41 9.68 11.76
N PHE A 29 2.08 8.44 12.15
CA PHE A 29 1.96 7.32 11.21
C PHE A 29 0.83 7.58 10.20
N GLU A 30 1.11 7.40 8.91
CA GLU A 30 0.15 7.64 7.83
C GLU A 30 -0.61 6.34 7.52
N TYR A 31 -1.93 6.41 7.44
CA TYR A 31 -2.79 5.23 7.24
C TYR A 31 -2.42 4.47 5.97
N GLY A 32 -2.31 3.15 6.08
CA GLY A 32 -2.03 2.25 4.95
C GLY A 32 -0.61 2.33 4.40
N THR A 33 0.32 3.03 5.05
CA THR A 33 1.71 3.13 4.59
C THR A 33 2.56 1.92 4.98
N LYS A 34 3.65 1.70 4.24
CA LYS A 34 4.69 0.73 4.61
C LYS A 34 6.03 1.42 4.71
N GLU A 35 6.66 1.23 5.85
CA GLU A 35 7.98 1.76 6.17
C GLU A 35 9.00 0.61 6.23
N LEU A 36 10.09 0.75 5.48
CA LEU A 36 11.18 -0.21 5.37
C LEU A 36 12.48 0.41 5.88
N PRO A 37 12.90 0.03 7.10
CA PRO A 37 14.25 0.32 7.54
C PRO A 37 15.23 -0.57 6.76
N GLY A 38 15.95 0.03 5.81
CA GLY A 38 17.02 -0.63 5.06
C GLY A 38 18.15 -1.15 5.94
N SER A 39 18.25 -0.67 7.18
CA SER A 39 19.17 -1.19 8.20
C SER A 39 18.71 -2.50 8.85
N SER A 40 17.43 -2.87 8.78
CA SER A 40 16.91 -4.10 9.40
C SER A 40 17.18 -5.36 8.60
N ALA A 41 17.63 -5.25 7.34
CA ALA A 41 18.16 -6.38 6.57
C ALA A 41 19.54 -6.85 7.09
N ILE A 42 20.14 -6.12 8.03
CA ILE A 42 21.41 -6.46 8.64
C ILE A 42 21.16 -7.40 9.83
N ILE A 43 21.28 -8.70 9.57
CA ILE A 43 21.19 -9.75 10.59
C ILE A 43 22.51 -9.80 11.38
N GLY A 44 22.69 -8.87 12.32
CA GLY A 44 23.83 -8.88 13.23
C GLY A 44 24.00 -7.56 13.97
N SER A 45 23.98 -7.60 15.30
CA SER A 45 24.05 -6.44 16.21
C SER A 45 25.33 -5.59 16.12
N ASN A 46 26.28 -5.94 15.25
CA ASN A 46 27.60 -5.29 15.10
C ASN A 46 27.89 -4.77 13.69
N GLN A 47 26.91 -4.74 12.80
CA GLN A 47 27.10 -4.33 11.41
C GLN A 47 26.53 -2.92 11.22
N ILE A 48 27.43 -1.96 10.98
CA ILE A 48 27.08 -0.56 10.73
C ILE A 48 26.62 -0.44 9.28
N THR A 49 25.42 0.08 9.05
CA THR A 49 24.96 0.43 7.69
C THR A 49 25.56 1.77 7.26
N ASN A 50 26.06 1.84 6.03
CA ASN A 50 26.46 3.11 5.40
C ASN A 50 25.28 3.80 4.70
N LEU A 51 24.09 3.21 4.76
CA LEU A 51 22.89 3.76 4.12
C LEU A 51 22.47 5.05 4.80
N VAL A 52 22.18 6.07 3.99
CA VAL A 52 21.66 7.37 4.41
C VAL A 52 20.42 7.72 3.61
N GLY A 53 19.69 8.75 4.02
CA GLY A 53 18.53 9.25 3.27
C GLY A 53 17.22 8.49 3.51
N VAL A 54 16.16 9.07 2.94
CA VAL A 54 14.78 8.56 2.93
C VAL A 54 14.28 8.66 1.49
N GLU A 55 13.69 7.58 1.00
CA GLU A 55 12.99 7.54 -0.27
C GLU A 55 11.50 7.39 -0.02
N GLU A 56 10.69 8.24 -0.65
CA GLU A 56 9.25 8.11 -0.63
C GLU A 56 8.76 7.65 -2.00
N ILE A 57 8.01 6.56 -2.01
CA ILE A 57 7.32 6.03 -3.18
C ILE A 57 5.85 6.33 -2.98
N VAL A 58 5.34 7.30 -3.74
CA VAL A 58 3.97 7.82 -3.61
C VAL A 58 3.10 7.23 -4.72
N ALA A 59 2.00 6.57 -4.34
CA ALA A 59 1.02 6.00 -5.25
C ALA A 59 0.03 7.06 -5.77
N GLU A 60 0.53 8.06 -6.48
CA GLU A 60 -0.32 9.07 -7.12
C GLU A 60 -1.25 8.44 -8.19
N PRO A 61 -2.52 8.89 -8.30
CA PRO A 61 -3.15 10.00 -7.59
C PRO A 61 -3.92 9.57 -6.32
N PHE A 62 -3.72 8.35 -5.81
CA PHE A 62 -4.63 7.76 -4.82
C PHE A 62 -4.35 8.24 -3.40
N ALA A 63 -5.42 8.32 -2.60
CA ALA A 63 -5.37 8.48 -1.15
C ALA A 63 -5.94 7.24 -0.43
N PRO A 64 -5.47 6.93 0.79
CA PRO A 64 -5.91 5.74 1.51
C PRO A 64 -7.28 6.00 2.15
N THR A 65 -8.09 4.99 2.40
CA THR A 65 -9.43 5.20 2.99
C THR A 65 -9.55 4.51 4.33
N ILE A 66 -9.91 5.26 5.37
CA ILE A 66 -10.17 4.69 6.69
C ILE A 66 -11.49 3.91 6.66
N ILE A 67 -11.44 2.70 7.20
CA ILE A 67 -12.62 1.86 7.45
C ILE A 67 -12.87 1.85 8.95
N LYS A 68 -14.07 2.26 9.37
CA LYS A 68 -14.44 2.34 10.80
C LYS A 68 -15.94 2.20 11.00
N PRO A 69 -16.41 1.91 12.23
CA PRO A 69 -17.82 2.07 12.58
C PRO A 69 -18.31 3.48 12.29
N ILE A 70 -19.54 3.62 11.80
CA ILE A 70 -20.17 4.93 11.53
C ILE A 70 -20.18 5.80 12.79
N GLN A 71 -20.46 5.19 13.95
CA GLN A 71 -20.48 5.79 15.28
C GLN A 71 -20.14 4.73 16.34
N GLU A 72 -19.65 5.16 17.50
CA GLU A 72 -19.26 4.24 18.59
C GLU A 72 -20.40 3.36 19.09
N VAL A 73 -21.62 3.90 19.13
CA VAL A 73 -22.83 3.17 19.53
C VAL A 73 -23.31 2.16 18.49
N PHE A 74 -22.76 2.20 17.27
CA PHE A 74 -23.05 1.27 16.17
C PHE A 74 -21.77 0.53 15.74
N PRO A 75 -21.16 -0.26 16.63
CA PRO A 75 -19.82 -0.82 16.43
C PRO A 75 -19.73 -1.85 15.29
N ASN A 76 -20.86 -2.35 14.79
CA ASN A 76 -20.94 -3.30 13.69
C ASN A 76 -21.32 -2.65 12.36
N PHE A 77 -21.68 -1.36 12.35
CA PHE A 77 -21.98 -0.64 11.13
C PHE A 77 -20.69 -0.04 10.58
N ILE A 78 -19.86 -0.91 10.00
CA ILE A 78 -18.57 -0.56 9.41
C ILE A 78 -18.77 0.04 8.02
N ILE A 79 -18.15 1.18 7.76
CA ILE A 79 -18.19 1.87 6.46
C ILE A 79 -16.83 2.51 6.13
N PRO A 80 -16.52 2.75 4.84
CA PRO A 80 -15.47 3.66 4.47
C PRO A 80 -15.91 5.09 4.79
N VAL A 81 -14.98 5.92 5.28
CA VAL A 81 -15.27 7.31 5.63
C VAL A 81 -14.39 8.28 4.83
N ILE A 82 -15.04 9.28 4.25
CA ILE A 82 -14.39 10.36 3.49
C ILE A 82 -15.22 11.62 3.73
N TYR A 83 -14.72 12.53 4.56
CA TYR A 83 -15.40 13.78 4.89
C TYR A 83 -14.43 14.80 5.50
N GLY A 84 -14.75 16.09 5.37
CA GLY A 84 -14.04 17.19 6.01
C GLY A 84 -14.72 17.67 7.28
N SER A 85 -14.05 18.57 8.00
CA SER A 85 -14.56 19.21 9.20
C SER A 85 -14.43 20.73 9.13
N GLN A 86 -15.51 21.43 9.45
CA GLN A 86 -15.54 22.89 9.62
C GLN A 86 -15.32 23.30 11.08
N GLY A 87 -14.98 22.36 11.96
CA GLY A 87 -14.91 22.56 13.41
C GLY A 87 -16.28 22.43 14.10
N ASN A 88 -16.29 22.44 15.43
CA ASN A 88 -17.50 22.35 16.26
C ASN A 88 -18.45 21.20 15.88
N ASN A 89 -17.90 20.02 15.56
CA ASN A 89 -18.65 18.82 15.10
C ASN A 89 -19.51 19.06 13.84
N THR A 90 -19.14 20.03 13.01
CA THR A 90 -19.76 20.27 11.71
C THR A 90 -18.89 19.66 10.63
N PHE A 91 -19.49 18.77 9.82
CA PHE A 91 -18.79 18.03 8.76
C PHE A 91 -19.29 18.46 7.38
N ASN A 92 -18.41 18.39 6.39
CA ASN A 92 -18.68 18.84 5.02
C ASN A 92 -18.12 17.87 3.97
N SER A 93 -18.61 18.00 2.74
CA SER A 93 -17.98 17.40 1.58
C SER A 93 -16.63 18.07 1.31
N ILE A 94 -15.70 17.31 0.74
CA ILE A 94 -14.35 17.74 0.38
C ILE A 94 -14.07 17.39 -1.07
N ASP A 95 -13.10 18.06 -1.68
CA ASP A 95 -12.53 17.62 -2.96
C ASP A 95 -11.49 16.54 -2.67
N ASN A 96 -11.91 15.28 -2.72
CA ASN A 96 -11.06 14.17 -2.32
C ASN A 96 -10.30 13.52 -3.48
N ALA A 97 -9.08 13.07 -3.20
CA ALA A 97 -8.34 12.23 -4.14
C ALA A 97 -9.07 10.89 -4.38
N PRO A 98 -8.88 10.25 -5.55
CA PRO A 98 -9.44 8.93 -5.84
C PRO A 98 -9.08 7.88 -4.78
N ARG A 99 -10.03 6.99 -4.47
CA ARG A 99 -9.88 5.92 -3.47
C ARG A 99 -10.05 4.55 -4.12
N ILE A 100 -9.33 3.55 -3.61
CA ILE A 100 -9.43 2.15 -4.07
C ILE A 100 -10.08 1.33 -2.96
N LEU A 101 -11.23 0.73 -3.28
CA LEU A 101 -11.96 -0.14 -2.35
C LEU A 101 -12.47 -1.38 -3.08
N TYR A 102 -12.48 -2.49 -2.36
CA TYR A 102 -13.16 -3.72 -2.74
C TYR A 102 -14.63 -3.65 -2.35
N ASN A 103 -15.51 -4.18 -3.20
CA ASN A 103 -16.92 -4.36 -2.88
C ASN A 103 -17.10 -5.66 -2.09
N ASN A 104 -17.26 -5.56 -0.77
CA ASN A 104 -17.48 -6.70 0.12
C ASN A 104 -18.92 -7.25 0.04
N GLY A 105 -19.79 -6.63 -0.77
CA GLY A 105 -21.17 -7.05 -0.95
C GLY A 105 -22.12 -6.42 0.06
N ARG A 106 -23.27 -7.07 0.24
CA ARG A 106 -24.39 -6.55 1.03
C ARG A 106 -24.32 -7.06 2.47
N VAL A 107 -24.39 -6.16 3.43
CA VAL A 107 -24.43 -6.47 4.87
C VAL A 107 -25.85 -6.27 5.39
N ASN A 108 -26.38 -7.29 6.07
CA ASN A 108 -27.67 -7.20 6.74
C ASN A 108 -27.52 -6.42 8.04
N GLY A 109 -28.26 -5.34 8.18
CA GLY A 109 -28.25 -4.48 9.35
C GLY A 109 -29.28 -3.37 9.19
N ASN A 110 -30.21 -3.26 10.15
CA ASN A 110 -31.20 -2.21 10.14
C ASN A 110 -30.56 -0.86 10.49
N TYR A 111 -30.73 0.14 9.63
CA TYR A 111 -30.36 1.53 9.92
C TYR A 111 -31.42 2.49 9.39
N ASP A 112 -31.58 3.62 10.06
CA ASP A 112 -32.49 4.67 9.62
C ASP A 112 -31.73 5.73 8.82
N VAL A 113 -32.29 6.14 7.68
CA VAL A 113 -31.76 7.23 6.87
C VAL A 113 -32.75 8.39 6.84
N PRO A 114 -32.28 9.64 6.95
CA PRO A 114 -33.14 10.78 6.71
C PRO A 114 -33.63 10.77 5.26
N GLY A 115 -34.82 11.32 5.03
CA GLY A 115 -35.29 11.57 3.67
C GLY A 115 -34.41 12.63 3.00
N GLN A 116 -33.92 12.36 1.80
CA GLN A 116 -33.05 13.27 1.07
C GLN A 116 -33.37 13.24 -0.43
N ASN A 117 -33.17 14.36 -1.13
CA ASN A 117 -33.39 14.49 -2.58
C ASN A 117 -34.78 14.01 -3.06
N GLY A 118 -35.83 14.25 -2.27
CA GLY A 118 -37.20 13.83 -2.59
C GLY A 118 -37.49 12.34 -2.38
N VAL A 119 -36.54 11.57 -1.84
CA VAL A 119 -36.73 10.18 -1.46
C VAL A 119 -37.11 10.10 0.03
N PRO A 120 -38.24 9.46 0.39
CA PRO A 120 -38.59 9.22 1.79
C PRO A 120 -37.50 8.43 2.52
N GLY A 121 -37.21 8.84 3.74
CA GLY A 121 -36.29 8.16 4.64
C GLY A 121 -36.85 6.86 5.21
N GLY A 122 -36.32 6.44 6.36
CA GLY A 122 -36.80 5.30 7.13
C GLY A 122 -35.83 4.12 7.15
N ILE A 123 -36.26 3.05 7.82
CA ILE A 123 -35.45 1.87 8.09
C ILE A 123 -35.08 1.16 6.78
N LYS A 124 -33.78 0.94 6.57
CA LYS A 124 -33.20 0.12 5.52
C LYS A 124 -32.63 -1.15 6.15
N PRO A 125 -32.91 -2.34 5.60
CA PRO A 125 -32.52 -3.61 6.21
C PRO A 125 -31.06 -4.00 5.94
N ASP A 126 -30.40 -3.32 5.01
CA ASP A 126 -29.09 -3.69 4.53
C ASP A 126 -28.36 -2.51 3.86
N TYR A 127 -27.04 -2.58 3.83
CA TYR A 127 -26.18 -1.61 3.15
C TYR A 127 -25.10 -2.31 2.32
N LEU A 128 -24.56 -1.61 1.33
CA LEU A 128 -23.40 -2.08 0.58
C LEU A 128 -22.12 -1.72 1.34
N LEU A 129 -21.26 -2.70 1.56
CA LEU A 129 -19.98 -2.52 2.23
C LEU A 129 -18.86 -2.47 1.21
N PHE A 130 -18.06 -1.42 1.33
CA PHE A 130 -16.79 -1.28 0.62
C PHE A 130 -15.67 -1.12 1.65
N SER A 131 -14.52 -1.76 1.41
CA SER A 131 -13.35 -1.61 2.26
C SER A 131 -12.07 -1.82 1.46
N HIS A 132 -10.91 -1.48 2.00
CA HIS A 132 -9.64 -1.85 1.39
C HIS A 132 -9.29 -3.34 1.63
N PHE A 133 -10.18 -4.12 2.25
CA PHE A 133 -9.99 -5.53 2.52
C PHE A 133 -10.85 -6.40 1.59
N ASN A 134 -10.26 -7.52 1.16
CA ASN A 134 -10.92 -8.52 0.30
C ASN A 134 -10.68 -9.93 0.88
N PRO A 135 -11.71 -10.78 1.02
CA PRO A 135 -13.08 -10.58 0.52
C PRO A 135 -14.04 -9.94 1.53
N SER A 136 -13.71 -9.91 2.81
CA SER A 136 -14.69 -9.62 3.87
C SER A 136 -14.16 -8.70 4.97
N ILE A 137 -15.11 -8.17 5.73
CA ILE A 137 -14.92 -7.55 7.04
C ILE A 137 -15.71 -8.38 8.08
N PRO A 138 -15.15 -8.71 9.26
CA PRO A 138 -13.75 -8.48 9.64
C PRO A 138 -12.78 -9.20 8.71
N ALA A 139 -11.69 -8.53 8.33
CA ALA A 139 -10.60 -9.14 7.54
C ALA A 139 -9.80 -10.09 8.42
N ASP A 140 -9.16 -11.11 7.86
CA ASP A 140 -8.27 -12.05 8.59
C ASP A 140 -6.86 -12.10 7.98
N ASP A 141 -6.00 -12.97 8.49
CA ASP A 141 -4.61 -13.11 8.00
C ASP A 141 -4.53 -13.61 6.54
N THR A 142 -5.59 -14.22 6.01
CA THR A 142 -5.66 -14.69 4.62
C THR A 142 -6.19 -13.64 3.65
N SER A 143 -6.89 -12.63 4.17
CA SER A 143 -7.49 -11.55 3.39
C SER A 143 -6.42 -10.73 2.66
N TYR A 144 -6.80 -10.12 1.54
CA TYR A 144 -5.98 -9.13 0.85
C TYR A 144 -6.22 -7.74 1.44
N ASP A 145 -5.15 -6.96 1.58
CA ASP A 145 -5.21 -5.56 1.96
C ASP A 145 -4.69 -4.69 0.80
N TYR A 146 -5.54 -3.76 0.35
CA TYR A 146 -5.21 -2.81 -0.72
C TYR A 146 -4.42 -1.60 -0.23
N ASN A 147 -3.96 -1.61 1.03
CA ASN A 147 -2.91 -0.74 1.54
C ASN A 147 -1.50 -1.32 1.34
N PHE A 148 -0.47 -0.48 1.50
CA PHE A 148 0.93 -0.93 1.42
C PHE A 148 1.37 -1.75 2.62
N GLY A 149 0.86 -1.49 3.81
CA GLY A 149 1.29 -2.19 5.02
C GLY A 149 0.22 -2.21 6.10
N SER A 150 0.40 -3.11 7.06
CA SER A 150 -0.42 -3.21 8.27
C SER A 150 -0.38 -1.92 9.06
N CYS A 151 -1.53 -1.51 9.60
CA CYS A 151 -1.70 -0.28 10.37
C CYS A 151 -2.60 -0.52 11.59
N GLN A 152 -2.70 0.43 12.51
CA GLN A 152 -3.67 0.29 13.60
C GLN A 152 -5.09 0.40 13.02
N LEU A 153 -5.95 -0.57 13.33
CA LEU A 153 -7.32 -0.63 12.84
C LEU A 153 -8.33 -0.39 13.95
N PHE A 154 -9.53 0.04 13.56
CA PHE A 154 -10.66 0.19 14.46
C PHE A 154 -11.21 -1.20 14.87
N PRO A 155 -11.84 -1.31 16.06
CA PRO A 155 -12.51 -2.55 16.46
C PRO A 155 -13.48 -3.06 15.39
N ASN A 156 -13.60 -4.39 15.29
CA ASN A 156 -14.46 -5.11 14.32
C ASN A 156 -14.10 -4.94 12.83
N VAL A 157 -13.02 -4.20 12.48
CA VAL A 157 -12.52 -4.13 11.10
C VAL A 157 -11.63 -5.33 10.76
N ALA A 158 -10.79 -5.75 11.71
CA ALA A 158 -10.00 -6.97 11.65
C ALA A 158 -9.71 -7.46 13.09
N PRO A 159 -9.46 -8.76 13.33
CA PRO A 159 -8.97 -9.28 14.59
C PRO A 159 -7.51 -8.86 14.81
N VAL A 160 -6.91 -9.34 15.91
CA VAL A 160 -5.52 -9.02 16.27
C VAL A 160 -4.53 -9.41 15.17
N THR A 161 -4.82 -10.48 14.41
CA THR A 161 -4.04 -10.91 13.25
C THR A 161 -4.51 -10.17 12.00
N GLN A 162 -3.71 -9.21 11.55
CA GLN A 162 -4.00 -8.45 10.33
C GLN A 162 -3.55 -9.18 9.06
N PRO A 163 -4.15 -8.82 7.90
CA PRO A 163 -3.74 -9.33 6.60
C PRO A 163 -2.23 -9.23 6.34
N VAL A 164 -1.61 -10.37 6.02
CA VAL A 164 -0.22 -10.38 5.53
C VAL A 164 -0.15 -10.11 4.03
N ASN A 165 -1.25 -10.29 3.29
CA ASN A 165 -1.33 -10.10 1.84
C ASN A 165 -1.62 -8.64 1.47
N ASN A 166 -0.72 -7.72 1.84
CA ASN A 166 -0.77 -6.30 1.46
C ASN A 166 0.03 -6.01 0.17
N LEU A 167 -0.13 -4.82 -0.40
CA LEU A 167 0.53 -4.44 -1.66
C LEU A 167 2.06 -4.57 -1.58
N TYR A 168 2.67 -4.21 -0.44
CA TYR A 168 4.10 -4.36 -0.27
C TYR A 168 4.53 -5.83 -0.30
N ASN A 169 3.93 -6.67 0.53
CA ASN A 169 4.32 -8.07 0.65
C ASN A 169 4.13 -8.85 -0.65
N ILE A 170 3.08 -8.55 -1.41
CA ILE A 170 2.79 -9.24 -2.68
C ILE A 170 3.71 -8.75 -3.80
N TYR A 171 3.90 -7.44 -3.96
CA TYR A 171 4.51 -6.88 -5.17
C TYR A 171 5.93 -6.35 -4.99
N HIS A 172 6.32 -5.94 -3.78
CA HIS A 172 7.57 -5.21 -3.54
C HIS A 172 8.55 -5.98 -2.65
N ALA A 173 8.08 -6.76 -1.67
CA ALA A 173 8.92 -7.42 -0.70
C ALA A 173 10.00 -8.32 -1.31
N PRO A 174 9.72 -9.18 -2.32
CA PRO A 174 10.77 -10.00 -2.92
C PRO A 174 11.91 -9.16 -3.52
N TYR A 175 11.59 -8.09 -4.23
CA TYR A 175 12.59 -7.20 -4.84
C TYR A 175 13.41 -6.44 -3.79
N TYR A 176 12.76 -5.86 -2.78
CA TYR A 176 13.47 -5.11 -1.74
C TYR A 176 14.31 -6.01 -0.82
N ASN A 177 13.86 -7.24 -0.55
CA ASN A 177 14.66 -8.22 0.19
C ASN A 177 15.93 -8.59 -0.58
N GLU A 178 15.82 -8.81 -1.90
CA GLU A 178 16.98 -9.07 -2.76
C GLU A 178 17.88 -7.83 -2.85
N LEU A 179 17.33 -6.62 -2.89
CA LEU A 179 18.12 -5.39 -3.04
C LEU A 179 18.91 -5.02 -1.77
N TYR A 180 18.33 -5.28 -0.59
CA TYR A 180 18.90 -4.90 0.71
C TYR A 180 19.64 -6.05 1.43
N ASP A 181 19.71 -7.26 0.84
CA ASP A 181 20.49 -8.37 1.40
C ASP A 181 22.00 -8.05 1.43
N VAL A 182 22.66 -8.39 2.53
CA VAL A 182 24.10 -8.13 2.74
C VAL A 182 25.01 -8.84 1.74
N ASN A 183 24.55 -9.95 1.18
CA ASN A 183 25.26 -10.74 0.18
C ASN A 183 24.94 -10.32 -1.26
N THR A 184 24.05 -9.36 -1.45
CA THR A 184 23.69 -8.87 -2.78
C THR A 184 24.90 -8.31 -3.50
N ARG A 185 24.99 -8.64 -4.80
CA ARG A 185 26.02 -8.16 -5.71
C ARG A 185 25.35 -7.59 -6.94
N ILE A 186 25.79 -6.41 -7.35
CA ILE A 186 25.35 -5.77 -8.59
C ILE A 186 26.39 -6.05 -9.67
N MET A 187 25.93 -6.50 -10.83
CA MET A 187 26.75 -6.69 -12.03
C MET A 187 26.22 -5.80 -13.14
N THR A 188 27.08 -4.95 -13.70
CA THR A 188 26.76 -4.16 -14.88
C THR A 188 27.50 -4.74 -16.07
N CYS A 189 26.80 -5.10 -17.14
CA CYS A 189 27.43 -5.60 -18.36
C CYS A 189 26.77 -5.06 -19.63
N LYS A 190 27.46 -5.27 -20.75
CA LYS A 190 26.98 -4.89 -22.09
C LYS A 190 26.23 -6.07 -22.69
N VAL A 191 24.97 -5.86 -23.02
CA VAL A 191 24.05 -6.90 -23.53
C VAL A 191 23.51 -6.46 -24.89
N TYR A 192 23.47 -7.38 -25.84
CA TYR A 192 22.79 -7.16 -27.10
C TYR A 192 21.29 -7.39 -26.89
N LEU A 193 20.51 -6.31 -26.91
CA LEU A 193 19.06 -6.33 -26.81
C LEU A 193 18.50 -5.74 -28.10
N ASN A 194 17.47 -6.37 -28.67
CA ASN A 194 16.73 -5.84 -29.80
C ASN A 194 15.41 -5.18 -29.34
N ALA A 195 14.71 -4.52 -30.27
CA ALA A 195 13.47 -3.81 -29.96
C ALA A 195 12.33 -4.74 -29.47
N ALA A 196 12.28 -5.98 -29.96
CA ALA A 196 11.29 -6.96 -29.51
C ALA A 196 11.58 -7.45 -28.10
N ASP A 197 12.86 -7.65 -27.74
CA ASP A 197 13.27 -8.02 -26.39
C ASP A 197 12.80 -6.96 -25.39
N ILE A 198 13.07 -5.68 -25.66
CA ILE A 198 12.63 -4.56 -24.81
C ILE A 198 11.11 -4.48 -24.71
N ASN A 199 10.41 -4.65 -25.83
CA ASN A 199 8.95 -4.54 -25.86
C ASN A 199 8.23 -5.64 -25.08
N THR A 200 8.88 -6.79 -24.90
CA THR A 200 8.28 -7.95 -24.22
C THR A 200 8.86 -8.19 -22.83
N PHE A 201 9.93 -7.47 -22.47
CA PHE A 201 10.61 -7.67 -21.19
C PHE A 201 9.80 -7.13 -20.01
N ASP A 202 9.70 -7.95 -18.97
CA ASP A 202 9.13 -7.58 -17.68
C ASP A 202 10.24 -7.56 -16.60
N PHE A 203 10.37 -6.47 -15.86
CA PHE A 203 11.34 -6.35 -14.77
C PHE A 203 11.07 -7.30 -13.59
N ARG A 204 9.90 -7.96 -13.58
CA ARG A 204 9.60 -9.05 -12.64
C ARG A 204 10.30 -10.36 -13.03
N ASP A 205 10.70 -10.51 -14.29
CA ASP A 205 11.33 -11.73 -14.78
C ASP A 205 12.75 -11.90 -14.25
N LYS A 206 13.12 -13.16 -14.06
CA LYS A 206 14.48 -13.58 -13.68
C LYS A 206 15.20 -14.10 -14.90
N VAL A 207 16.47 -13.74 -15.03
CA VAL A 207 17.33 -14.18 -16.14
C VAL A 207 18.48 -15.02 -15.62
N MET A 208 18.89 -16.02 -16.40
CA MET A 208 20.03 -16.86 -16.06
C MET A 208 21.24 -16.47 -16.90
N ILE A 209 22.37 -16.19 -16.25
CA ILE A 209 23.65 -15.93 -16.90
C ILE A 209 24.68 -16.88 -16.30
N LYS A 210 25.27 -17.75 -17.15
CA LYS A 210 26.32 -18.71 -16.75
C LYS A 210 26.03 -19.44 -15.43
N ASN A 211 24.83 -20.04 -15.33
CA ASN A 211 24.38 -20.85 -14.19
C ASN A 211 24.11 -20.07 -12.88
N LYS A 212 23.94 -18.75 -12.96
CA LYS A 212 23.47 -17.91 -11.86
C LYS A 212 22.21 -17.17 -12.27
N VAL A 213 21.29 -17.01 -11.33
CA VAL A 213 20.02 -16.33 -11.55
C VAL A 213 20.16 -14.88 -11.09
N TYR A 214 19.70 -13.97 -11.94
CA TYR A 214 19.74 -12.54 -11.71
C TYR A 214 18.36 -11.94 -11.92
N ARG A 215 18.10 -10.84 -11.22
CA ARG A 215 17.03 -9.91 -11.59
C ARG A 215 17.62 -8.76 -12.37
N VAL A 216 16.91 -8.30 -13.40
CA VAL A 216 17.28 -7.07 -14.11
C VAL A 216 16.80 -5.88 -13.29
N ASN A 217 17.71 -4.96 -12.97
CA ASN A 217 17.39 -3.76 -12.20
C ASN A 217 17.18 -2.55 -13.10
N LYS A 218 18.04 -2.42 -14.12
CA LYS A 218 18.04 -1.27 -15.02
C LYS A 218 18.52 -1.66 -16.40
N ILE A 219 17.85 -1.11 -17.42
CA ILE A 219 18.26 -1.23 -18.81
C ILE A 219 18.46 0.18 -19.37
N ASP A 220 19.68 0.48 -19.80
CA ASP A 220 20.01 1.61 -20.66
C ASP A 220 20.09 1.09 -22.11
N TYR A 221 18.92 1.10 -22.77
CA TYR A 221 18.75 0.54 -24.10
C TYR A 221 19.39 1.42 -25.18
N LYS A 222 20.15 0.79 -26.07
CA LYS A 222 20.76 1.44 -27.23
C LYS A 222 20.39 0.68 -28.51
N PRO A 223 19.50 1.23 -29.36
CA PRO A 223 19.16 0.62 -30.64
C PRO A 223 20.42 0.38 -31.48
N ASN A 224 20.51 -0.80 -32.11
CA ASN A 224 21.61 -1.18 -33.00
C ASN A 224 23.02 -1.17 -32.35
N ALA A 225 23.09 -1.21 -31.01
CA ALA A 225 24.34 -1.27 -30.26
C ALA A 225 24.17 -2.12 -28.99
N LEU A 226 25.26 -2.34 -28.27
CA LEU A 226 25.18 -3.01 -26.97
C LEU A 226 24.58 -2.06 -25.92
N SER A 227 23.48 -2.51 -25.32
CA SER A 227 22.81 -1.84 -24.21
C SER A 227 23.57 -2.08 -22.91
N THR A 228 23.46 -1.16 -21.96
CA THR A 228 24.02 -1.36 -20.61
C THR A 228 22.93 -1.92 -19.73
N VAL A 229 23.14 -3.08 -19.13
CA VAL A 229 22.17 -3.70 -18.24
C VAL A 229 22.80 -3.92 -16.87
N GLU A 230 22.06 -3.53 -15.84
CA GLU A 230 22.39 -3.76 -14.45
C GLU A 230 21.57 -4.93 -13.91
N PHE A 231 22.27 -5.87 -13.27
CA PHE A 231 21.72 -7.09 -12.73
C PHE A 231 21.97 -7.16 -11.23
N ILE A 232 20.98 -7.66 -10.49
CA ILE A 232 21.09 -8.01 -9.08
C ILE A 232 21.25 -9.53 -9.01
N LEU A 233 22.36 -10.00 -8.47
CA LEU A 233 22.57 -11.43 -8.20
C LEU A 233 21.60 -11.86 -7.08
N LEU A 234 20.80 -12.88 -7.37
CA LEU A 234 19.94 -13.48 -6.36
C LEU A 234 20.75 -14.47 -5.50
N PRO A 235 20.56 -14.49 -4.17
CA PRO A 235 21.21 -15.46 -3.29
C PRO A 235 20.87 -16.92 -3.63
#